data_AF-A0A0H5SWW6-F1
#
_entry.id   AF-A0A0H5SWW6-F1
#
_cell.length_a   1.000
_cell.length_b   1.000
_cell.length_c   1.000
_cell.angle_alpha   90.00
_cell.angle_beta   90.00
_cell.angle_gamma   90.00
#
_symmetry.space_group_name_H-M   'P 1'
#
loop_
_entity.id
_entity.type
_entity.pdbx_description
1 polymer ?
#
loop_
_entity_poly.entity_id
_entity_poly.type
_entity_poly.pdbx_seq_one_letter_code
_entity_poly.pdbx_strand_id
1 'polypeptide(L)' 'MSYVAPAIKEKFDTLSPELKNVILERNVELYTIHDLINVLDEIVKEAEAEEEENN' A
#
# COMPACT_ATOMS: atom_id res chain seq x y z
N MET A 1 -4.97 -3.71 -12.81
CA MET A 1 -6.00 -4.17 -11.86
C MET A 1 -5.27 -4.73 -10.68
N SER A 2 -5.46 -4.14 -9.50
CA SER A 2 -4.82 -4.66 -8.29
C SER A 2 -5.54 -5.90 -7.80
N TYR A 3 -4.76 -6.88 -7.33
CA TYR A 3 -5.29 -8.12 -6.77
C TYR A 3 -5.02 -8.16 -5.27
N VAL A 4 -6.02 -8.57 -4.49
CA VAL A 4 -5.89 -8.73 -3.03
C VAL A 4 -6.39 -10.11 -2.66
N ALA A 5 -5.50 -10.97 -2.18
CA ALA A 5 -5.86 -12.31 -1.78
C ALA A 5 -6.85 -12.31 -0.59
N PRO A 6 -7.83 -13.23 -0.56
CA PRO A 6 -8.80 -13.30 0.54
C PRO A 6 -8.17 -13.40 1.93
N ALA A 7 -7.01 -14.05 2.04
CA ALA A 7 -6.28 -14.23 3.30
C ALA A 7 -5.81 -12.92 3.93
N ILE A 8 -5.53 -11.89 3.13
CA ILE A 8 -5.11 -10.57 3.61
C ILE A 8 -6.19 -9.50 3.45
N LYS A 9 -7.28 -9.82 2.74
CA LYS A 9 -8.36 -8.88 2.45
C LYS A 9 -8.92 -8.24 3.73
N GLU A 10 -9.07 -9.01 4.80
CA GLU A 10 -9.52 -8.49 6.09
C GLU A 10 -8.56 -7.41 6.63
N LYS A 11 -7.24 -7.64 6.56
CA LYS A 11 -6.23 -6.65 6.97
C LYS A 11 -6.22 -5.45 6.05
N PHE A 12 -6.30 -5.67 4.74
CA PHE A 12 -6.41 -4.60 3.76
C PHE A 12 -7.65 -3.72 4.04
N ASP A 13 -8.79 -4.32 4.34
CA ASP A 13 -10.04 -3.61 4.62
C ASP A 13 -9.96 -2.75 5.89
N THR A 14 -9.12 -3.12 6.88
CA THR A 14 -8.88 -2.31 8.10
C THR A 14 -8.12 -1.00 7.83
N LEU A 15 -7.46 -0.88 6.68
CA LEU A 15 -6.75 0.34 6.31
C LEU A 15 -7.73 1.47 5.96
N SER A 16 -7.25 2.70 6.12
CA SER A 16 -7.96 3.92 5.72
C SER A 16 -8.35 3.88 4.24
N PRO A 17 -9.51 4.45 3.83
CA PRO A 17 -9.91 4.52 2.42
C PRO A 17 -8.85 5.16 1.52
N GLU A 18 -8.18 6.20 2.00
CA GLU A 18 -7.11 6.89 1.29
C GLU A 18 -5.94 5.95 0.97
N LEU A 19 -5.43 5.23 1.97
CA LEU A 19 -4.31 4.31 1.81
C LEU A 19 -4.66 3.16 0.86
N LYS A 20 -5.90 2.66 0.95
CA LYS A 20 -6.41 1.66 -0.01
C LYS A 20 -6.42 2.19 -1.43
N ASN A 21 -6.87 3.43 -1.65
CA ASN A 21 -6.87 4.03 -2.99
C ASN A 21 -5.45 4.15 -3.55
N VAL A 22 -4.51 4.66 -2.75
CA VAL A 22 -3.10 4.77 -3.16
C VAL A 22 -2.52 3.39 -3.53
N ILE A 23 -2.80 2.36 -2.72
CA ILE A 23 -2.37 0.99 -3.02
C ILE A 23 -3.01 0.48 -4.33
N LEU A 24 -4.30 0.75 -4.54
CA LEU A 24 -5.01 0.31 -5.74
C LEU A 24 -4.55 1.03 -7.01
N GLU A 25 -4.20 2.32 -6.92
CA GLU A 25 -3.67 3.10 -8.05
C GLU A 25 -2.33 2.55 -8.56
N ARG A 26 -1.53 1.93 -7.67
CA ARG A 26 -0.23 1.32 -7.99
C ARG A 26 -0.33 -0.03 -8.72
N ASN A 27 -1.52 -0.55 -8.99
CA ASN A 27 -1.72 -1.84 -9.67
C ASN A 27 -0.98 -3.04 -9.00
N VAL A 28 -0.96 -3.10 -7.67
CA VAL A 28 -0.23 -4.14 -6.92
C VAL A 28 -0.96 -5.48 -6.87
N GLU A 29 -0.20 -6.56 -6.73
CA GLU A 29 -0.71 -7.90 -6.48
C GLU A 29 -0.30 -8.36 -5.08
N LEU A 30 -1.27 -8.41 -4.17
CA LEU A 30 -1.04 -8.72 -2.77
C LEU A 30 -1.52 -10.15 -2.48
N TYR A 31 -0.59 -11.08 -2.27
CA TYR A 31 -0.89 -12.47 -1.95
C TYR A 31 -0.70 -12.77 -0.46
N THR A 32 0.26 -12.09 0.17
CA THR A 32 0.68 -12.29 1.55
C THR A 32 0.72 -10.99 2.34
N ILE A 33 0.81 -11.10 3.67
CA ILE A 33 0.91 -9.91 4.53
C ILE A 33 2.23 -9.16 4.29
N HIS A 34 3.29 -9.86 3.88
CA HIS A 34 4.57 -9.24 3.56
C HIS A 34 4.46 -8.35 2.32
N ASP A 35 3.67 -8.75 1.32
CA ASP A 35 3.43 -7.91 0.13
C ASP A 35 2.74 -6.61 0.54
N LEU A 36 1.76 -6.70 1.46
CA LEU A 36 1.08 -5.53 1.98
C LEU A 36 2.05 -4.61 2.76
N ILE A 37 2.90 -5.20 3.61
CA ILE A 37 3.90 -4.43 4.38
C ILE A 37 4.88 -3.73 3.44
N ASN A 38 5.38 -4.42 2.41
CA ASN A 38 6.34 -3.85 1.46
C ASN A 38 5.74 -2.66 0.72
N VAL A 39 4.50 -2.78 0.23
CA VAL A 39 3.83 -1.67 -0.47
C VAL A 39 3.58 -0.49 0.46
N LEU A 40 3.22 -0.75 1.72
CA LEU A 40 3.06 0.31 2.72
C LEU A 40 4.39 1.03 3.01
N ASP A 41 5.48 0.27 3.14
CA ASP A 41 6.83 0.80 3.37
C ASP A 41 7.31 1.64 2.17
N GLU A 42 7.05 1.20 0.94
CA GLU A 42 7.32 1.99 -0.27
C GLU A 42 6.54 3.31 -0.29
N ILE A 43 5.25 3.29 0.06
CA ILE A 43 4.43 4.51 0.13
C ILE A 43 4.99 5.50 1.16
N VAL A 44 5.38 5.02 2.34
CA VAL A 44 5.96 5.87 3.39
C VAL A 44 7.30 6.45 2.94
N LYS A 45 8.19 5.62 2.38
CA LYS A 45 9.49 6.06 1.89
C LYS A 45 9.39 7.09 0.77
N GLU A 46 8.45 6.92 -0.15
CA GLU A 46 8.21 7.89 -1.20
C GLU A 46 7.70 9.22 -0.62
N ALA A 47 6.75 9.17 0.33
CA ALA A 47 6.25 10.38 0.98
C ALA A 47 7.37 11.12 1.76
N GLU A 48 8.20 10.39 2.50
CA GLU A 48 9.34 10.97 3.22
C GLU A 48 10.39 11.55 2.26
N ALA A 49 10.69 10.86 1.16
CA ALA A 49 11.62 11.35 0.15
C ALA A 49 11.12 12.61 -0.58
N GLU A 50 9.81 12.67 -0.88
CA GLU A 50 9.17 13.86 -1.45
C GLU A 50 9.18 15.05 -0.46
N GLU A 51 9.04 14.80 0.85
CA GLU A 51 9.16 15.85 1.88
C GLU A 51 10.60 16.37 2.01
N GLU A 52 11.61 15.50 1.91
CA GLU A 52 13.02 15.87 1.96
C GLU A 52 13.47 16.69 0.74
N GLU A 53 12.95 16.40 -0.46
CA GLU A 53 13.31 17.14 -1.69
C GLU A 53 12.70 18.56 -1.74
N ASN A 54 11.65 18.81 -0.95
CA ASN A 54 10.94 20.09 -0.90
C ASN A 54 11.35 21.02 0.26
N ASN A 55 12.36 20.67 1.06
CA ASN A 55 12.90 21.44 2.19
C ASN A 55 14.31 22.00 1.93
#